data_AF-A0A4U0TPZ3-F1
#
_entry.id   AF-A0A4U0TPZ3-F1
#
_cell.length_a   1.000
_cell.length_b   1.000
_cell.length_c   1.000
_cell.angle_alpha   90.00
_cell.angle_beta   90.00
_cell.angle_gamma   90.00
#
_symmetry.space_group_name_H-M   'P 1'
#
loop_
_entity.id
_entity.type
_entity.pdbx_description
1 polymer ?
#
loop_
_entity_poly.entity_id
_entity_poly.type
_entity_poly.pdbx_seq_one_letter_code
_entity_poly.pdbx_strand_id
1 'polypeptide(L)'
;MLTITPLPAHHLPPQDAALADSNRFECRTCPYQMVLDRRYFERRDFDLRAAVEGGGGDVLGGQESWKNVDRTEVRCKNDACASTTAYFRQVQIRSADEPMTTFYKCIKCSQDWREN
;
A
#
# COMPACT_ATOMS: atom_id res chain seq x y z
N MET A 1 -9.70 -13.11 23.07
CA MET A 1 -9.83 -11.91 22.22
C MET A 1 -10.22 -10.74 23.11
N LEU A 2 -9.39 -9.71 23.19
CA LEU A 2 -9.69 -8.48 23.95
C LEU A 2 -10.40 -7.50 23.03
N THR A 3 -11.46 -6.87 23.51
CA THR A 3 -12.17 -5.81 22.78
C THR A 3 -12.08 -4.48 23.52
N ILE A 4 -12.11 -3.38 22.78
CA ILE A 4 -12.02 -2.03 23.34
C ILE A 4 -13.43 -1.50 23.57
N THR A 5 -13.76 -1.12 24.79
CA THR A 5 -15.05 -0.53 25.16
C THR A 5 -14.87 0.66 26.11
N PRO A 6 -15.75 1.66 26.08
CA PRO A 6 -15.70 2.77 27.03
C PRO A 6 -16.15 2.32 28.42
N LEU A 7 -15.51 2.85 29.47
CA LEU A 7 -15.94 2.67 30.86
C LEU A 7 -17.23 3.45 31.12
N PRO A 8 -18.31 2.78 31.53
CA PRO A 8 -19.57 3.45 31.82
C PRO A 8 -19.46 4.25 33.12
N ALA A 9 -19.77 5.56 33.06
CA ALA A 9 -19.70 6.48 34.19
C ALA A 9 -20.58 6.05 35.39
N HIS A 10 -21.69 5.35 35.13
CA HIS A 10 -22.68 4.98 36.17
C HIS A 10 -22.30 3.79 37.04
N HIS A 11 -21.28 3.01 36.66
CA HIS A 11 -20.87 1.80 37.39
C HIS A 11 -19.52 1.95 38.10
N LEU A 12 -18.97 3.16 38.17
CA LEU A 12 -17.67 3.42 38.79
C LEU A 12 -17.82 3.87 40.25
N PRO A 13 -16.99 3.36 41.17
CA PRO A 13 -16.93 3.88 42.52
C PRO A 13 -16.39 5.33 42.51
N PRO A 14 -16.70 6.16 43.54
CA PRO A 14 -16.34 7.57 43.57
C PRO A 14 -14.83 7.86 43.40
N GLN A 15 -13.98 6.93 43.83
CA GLN A 15 -12.53 6.99 43.71
C GLN A 15 -12.03 6.90 42.25
N ASP A 16 -12.78 6.22 41.38
CA ASP A 16 -12.41 5.95 39.98
C ASP A 16 -13.25 6.78 39.00
N ALA A 17 -14.00 7.78 39.50
CA ALA A 17 -14.82 8.67 38.68
C ALA A 17 -13.99 9.44 37.62
N ALA A 18 -12.70 9.66 37.88
CA ALA A 18 -11.78 10.27 36.93
C ALA A 18 -11.49 9.40 35.69
N LEU A 19 -11.78 8.09 35.76
CA LEU A 19 -11.64 7.14 34.65
C LEU A 19 -12.95 6.97 33.86
N ALA A 20 -14.00 7.70 34.21
CA ALA A 20 -15.21 7.77 33.39
C ALA A 20 -14.86 8.24 31.97
N ASP A 21 -15.48 7.63 30.97
CA ASP A 21 -15.23 7.86 29.54
C ASP A 21 -13.83 7.44 29.02
N SER A 22 -12.98 6.86 29.87
CA SER A 22 -11.75 6.21 29.42
C SER A 22 -12.04 4.87 28.76
N ASN A 23 -11.25 4.52 27.74
CA ASN A 23 -11.38 3.22 27.08
C ASN A 23 -10.75 2.10 27.97
N ARG A 24 -11.29 0.89 27.91
CA ARG A 24 -10.71 -0.32 28.53
C ARG A 24 -10.58 -1.46 27.51
N PHE A 25 -9.64 -2.36 27.76
CA PHE A 25 -9.67 -3.71 27.19
C PHE A 25 -10.53 -4.62 28.07
N GLU A 26 -11.53 -5.25 27.47
CA GLU A 26 -12.34 -6.29 28.12
C GLU A 26 -12.13 -7.64 27.42
N CYS A 27 -12.02 -8.70 28.21
CA CYS A 27 -12.07 -10.05 27.66
C CYS A 27 -13.54 -10.49 27.50
N ARG A 28 -13.87 -11.08 26.36
CA ARG A 28 -15.21 -11.63 26.12
C ARG A 28 -15.47 -12.98 26.80
N THR A 29 -14.42 -13.61 27.35
CA THR A 29 -14.49 -14.97 27.92
C THR A 29 -14.31 -14.98 29.44
N CYS A 30 -13.67 -13.98 30.02
CA CYS A 30 -13.40 -13.91 31.46
C CYS A 30 -13.59 -12.47 31.97
N PRO A 31 -13.74 -12.25 33.29
CA PRO A 31 -13.98 -10.91 33.87
C PRO A 31 -12.74 -9.99 33.85
N TYR A 32 -11.75 -10.31 33.03
CA TYR A 32 -10.54 -9.50 32.92
C TYR A 32 -10.86 -8.15 32.27
N GLN A 33 -10.49 -7.08 32.95
CA GLN A 33 -10.63 -5.70 32.51
C GLN A 33 -9.33 -4.94 32.78
N MET A 34 -8.89 -4.14 31.81
CA MET A 34 -7.70 -3.29 31.93
C MET A 34 -7.97 -1.93 31.31
N VAL A 35 -7.81 -0.86 32.10
CA VAL A 35 -8.01 0.53 31.63
C VAL A 35 -6.84 0.95 30.73
N LEU A 36 -7.14 1.64 29.64
CA LEU A 36 -6.14 2.19 28.74
C LEU A 36 -5.57 3.49 29.33
N ASP A 37 -4.39 3.42 29.94
CA ASP A 37 -3.67 4.56 30.53
C ASP A 37 -2.81 5.32 29.50
N ARG A 38 -2.51 4.68 28.37
CA ARG A 38 -1.58 5.17 27.35
C ARG A 38 -2.16 5.05 25.95
N ARG A 39 -1.53 5.72 24.99
CA ARG A 39 -1.86 5.56 23.57
C ARG A 39 -1.22 4.28 23.03
N TYR A 40 -2.04 3.31 22.66
CA TYR A 40 -1.60 2.10 21.97
C TYR A 40 -1.78 2.31 20.46
N PHE A 41 -0.71 2.09 19.70
CA PHE A 41 -0.75 2.11 18.24
C PHE A 41 0.16 1.02 17.71
N GLU A 42 -0.27 0.33 16.66
CA GLU A 42 0.59 -0.53 15.86
C GLU A 42 0.87 0.23 14.56
N ARG A 43 2.11 0.71 14.39
CA ARG A 43 2.57 1.25 13.12
C ARG A 43 3.20 0.13 12.34
N ARG A 44 2.71 -0.10 11.13
CA ARG A 44 3.40 -0.91 10.13
C ARG A 44 3.94 0.04 9.09
N ASP A 45 5.25 0.27 9.17
CA ASP A 45 5.95 1.03 8.15
C ASP A 45 6.08 0.11 6.92
N PHE A 46 5.39 0.48 5.85
CA PHE A 46 5.56 -0.14 4.56
C PHE A 46 6.59 0.68 3.80
N ASP A 47 7.77 0.10 3.57
CA ASP A 47 8.76 0.71 2.70
C ASP A 47 8.25 0.69 1.27
N LEU A 48 7.54 1.75 0.85
CA LEU A 48 7.06 1.91 -0.52
C LEU A 48 8.23 1.87 -1.52
N ARG A 49 9.42 2.35 -1.13
CA ARG A 49 10.63 2.22 -1.93
C ARG A 49 11.13 0.79 -2.03
N ALA A 50 11.17 0.03 -0.92
CA ALA A 50 11.57 -1.38 -0.95
C ALA A 50 10.49 -2.27 -1.59
N ALA A 51 9.22 -1.85 -1.60
CA ALA A 51 8.21 -2.45 -2.45
C ALA A 51 8.54 -2.12 -3.92
N VAL A 52 8.71 -0.87 -4.31
CA VAL A 52 9.01 -0.53 -5.72
C VAL A 52 10.35 -1.13 -6.22
N GLU A 53 11.38 -1.22 -5.37
CA GLU A 53 12.72 -1.70 -5.71
C GLU A 53 12.96 -3.19 -5.37
N GLY A 54 12.14 -3.79 -4.49
CA GLY A 54 12.40 -5.12 -3.89
C GLY A 54 11.17 -6.04 -3.72
N GLY A 55 10.02 -5.79 -4.36
CA GLY A 55 8.94 -6.80 -4.36
C GLY A 55 7.52 -6.39 -4.77
N GLY A 56 7.21 -5.11 -4.85
CA GLY A 56 6.12 -4.53 -5.66
C GLY A 56 6.37 -4.68 -7.16
N GLY A 57 7.61 -5.01 -7.55
CA GLY A 57 7.91 -5.60 -8.85
C GLY A 57 7.24 -6.96 -9.07
N ASP A 58 6.87 -7.71 -8.02
CA ASP A 58 6.13 -8.97 -8.20
C ASP A 58 4.67 -8.71 -8.59
N VAL A 59 4.09 -7.62 -8.08
CA VAL A 59 2.70 -7.20 -8.39
C VAL A 59 2.56 -6.64 -9.81
N LEU A 60 3.64 -6.07 -10.37
CA LEU A 60 3.67 -5.53 -11.73
C LEU A 60 4.55 -6.33 -12.70
N GLY A 61 5.05 -7.49 -12.26
CA GLY A 61 5.99 -8.35 -12.95
C GLY A 61 7.43 -7.83 -12.89
N GLY A 62 8.34 -8.65 -12.35
CA GLY A 62 9.76 -8.33 -12.19
C GLY A 62 10.51 -8.21 -13.52
N GLN A 63 11.83 -8.42 -13.55
CA GLN A 63 12.60 -8.39 -14.81
C GLN A 63 12.06 -9.34 -15.89
N GLU A 64 11.38 -10.43 -15.49
CA GLU A 64 10.74 -11.39 -16.39
C GLU A 64 9.49 -10.86 -17.09
N SER A 65 8.88 -9.77 -16.59
CA SER A 65 7.68 -9.15 -17.15
C SER A 65 7.80 -8.84 -18.64
N TRP A 66 8.99 -8.46 -19.10
CA TRP A 66 9.20 -7.93 -20.45
C TRP A 66 9.53 -9.01 -21.49
N LYS A 67 9.69 -10.28 -21.10
CA LYS A 67 10.12 -11.35 -22.01
C LYS A 67 9.07 -11.70 -23.08
N ASN A 68 7.78 -11.57 -22.75
CA ASN A 68 6.66 -11.96 -23.63
C ASN A 68 5.77 -10.76 -24.01
N VAL A 69 6.32 -9.55 -23.95
CA VAL A 69 5.56 -8.32 -24.17
C VAL A 69 5.62 -7.91 -25.64
N ASP A 70 4.50 -7.46 -26.16
CA ASP A 70 4.38 -7.00 -27.55
C ASP A 70 5.27 -5.78 -27.83
N ARG A 71 5.63 -5.62 -29.10
CA ARG A 71 6.44 -4.52 -29.59
C ARG A 71 5.57 -3.52 -30.33
N THR A 72 5.88 -2.25 -30.17
CA THR A 72 5.24 -1.15 -30.89
C THR A 72 6.26 -0.15 -31.43
N GLU A 73 5.85 0.58 -32.45
CA GLU A 73 6.66 1.61 -33.09
C GLU A 73 6.45 2.95 -32.39
N VAL A 74 7.32 3.25 -31.42
CA VAL A 74 7.31 4.54 -30.72
C VAL A 74 8.75 5.04 -30.54
N ARG A 75 8.95 6.34 -30.71
CA ARG A 75 10.26 6.96 -30.55
C ARG A 75 10.67 6.93 -29.07
N CYS A 76 11.89 6.50 -28.80
CA CYS A 76 12.43 6.52 -27.45
C CYS A 76 12.47 7.97 -26.91
N LYS A 77 12.10 8.13 -25.64
CA LYS A 77 12.13 9.43 -24.94
C LYS A 77 13.55 9.93 -24.63
N ASN A 78 14.55 9.05 -24.72
CA ASN A 78 15.95 9.46 -24.55
C ASN A 78 16.46 10.08 -25.85
N ASP A 79 16.81 11.37 -25.83
CA ASP A 79 17.34 12.10 -26.99
C ASP A 79 18.63 11.50 -27.56
N ALA A 80 19.41 10.79 -26.75
CA ALA A 80 20.61 10.08 -27.20
C ALA A 80 20.31 8.77 -27.93
N CYS A 81 19.06 8.27 -27.89
CA CYS A 81 18.66 6.99 -28.47
C CYS A 81 17.70 7.18 -29.65
N ALA A 82 18.18 6.90 -30.87
CA ALA A 82 17.39 7.00 -32.09
C ALA A 82 16.53 5.75 -32.39
N SER A 83 16.18 4.93 -31.39
CA SER A 83 15.31 3.77 -31.62
C SER A 83 13.85 4.19 -31.77
N THR A 84 13.16 3.59 -32.73
CA THR A 84 11.72 3.77 -32.98
C THR A 84 10.88 2.57 -32.54
N THR A 85 11.46 1.62 -31.79
CA THR A 85 10.77 0.41 -31.35
C THR A 85 10.91 0.23 -29.84
N ALA A 86 9.80 -0.04 -29.17
CA ALA A 86 9.72 -0.28 -27.73
C ALA A 86 8.82 -1.47 -27.42
N TYR A 87 9.07 -2.15 -26.31
CA TYR A 87 8.10 -3.07 -25.71
C TYR A 87 7.00 -2.24 -25.04
N PHE A 88 5.73 -2.66 -25.14
CA PHE A 88 4.62 -1.95 -24.51
C PHE A 88 3.74 -2.89 -23.69
N ARG A 89 3.35 -2.46 -22.49
CA ARG A 89 2.34 -3.15 -21.69
C ARG A 89 1.35 -2.15 -21.12
N GLN A 90 0.09 -2.56 -21.00
CA GLN A 90 -0.96 -1.73 -20.42
C GLN A 90 -1.41 -2.33 -19.09
N VAL A 91 -1.47 -1.51 -18.05
CA VAL A 91 -1.89 -1.95 -16.71
C VAL A 91 -2.93 -0.98 -16.19
N GLN A 92 -3.99 -1.54 -15.59
CA GLN A 92 -4.90 -0.73 -14.79
C GLN A 92 -4.34 -0.52 -13.39
N ILE A 93 -3.96 0.72 -13.11
CA ILE A 93 -3.46 1.13 -11.79
C ILE A 93 -4.46 2.02 -11.05
N ARG A 94 -5.58 2.40 -11.68
CA ARG A 94 -6.59 3.33 -11.15
C ARG A 94 -7.99 2.72 -11.23
N SER A 95 -9.01 3.50 -10.87
CA SER A 95 -10.41 3.08 -11.00
C SER A 95 -10.71 2.65 -12.43
N ALA A 96 -11.68 1.75 -12.60
CA ALA A 96 -12.12 1.27 -13.91
C ALA A 96 -12.65 2.40 -14.82
N ASP A 97 -12.99 3.55 -14.23
CA ASP A 97 -13.48 4.74 -14.95
C ASP A 97 -12.36 5.57 -15.61
N GLU A 98 -11.10 5.31 -15.27
CA GLU A 98 -9.94 6.00 -15.87
C GLU A 98 -9.30 5.13 -16.99
N PRO A 99 -8.73 5.74 -18.03
CA PRO A 99 -8.07 4.99 -19.10
C PRO A 99 -6.85 4.21 -18.58
N MET A 100 -6.51 3.12 -19.27
CA MET A 100 -5.38 2.26 -18.89
C MET A 100 -4.04 3.01 -19.01
N THR A 101 -3.16 2.83 -18.03
CA THR A 101 -1.80 3.41 -18.09
C THR A 101 -0.91 2.52 -18.96
N THR A 102 -0.23 3.11 -19.94
CA THR A 102 0.69 2.39 -20.83
C THR A 102 2.14 2.59 -20.38
N PHE A 103 2.88 1.48 -20.28
CA PHE A 103 4.30 1.46 -19.95
C PHE A 103 5.10 1.02 -21.17
N TYR A 104 6.18 1.73 -21.44
CA TYR A 104 7.10 1.45 -22.53
C TYR A 104 8.50 1.16 -22.02
N LYS A 105 9.19 0.25 -22.71
CA LYS A 105 10.60 -0.06 -22.50
C LYS A 105 11.34 -0.05 -23.83
N CYS A 106 12.37 0.78 -23.95
CA CYS A 106 13.19 0.83 -25.15
C CYS A 106 13.96 -0.49 -25.34
N ILE A 107 13.97 -1.01 -26.58
CA ILE A 107 14.71 -2.24 -26.91
C ILE A 107 16.23 -2.03 -26.87
N LYS A 108 16.72 -0.82 -27.19
CA LYS A 108 18.15 -0.51 -27.27
C LYS A 108 18.76 -0.02 -25.97
N CYS A 109 18.16 0.99 -25.33
CA CYS A 109 18.72 1.63 -24.14
C CYS A 109 18.07 1.18 -22.83
N SER A 110 17.07 0.30 -22.87
CA SER A 110 16.32 -0.20 -21.70
C SER A 110 15.69 0.89 -20.84
N GLN A 111 15.59 2.12 -21.35
CA GLN A 111 14.88 3.22 -20.68
C GLN A 111 13.41 2.87 -20.60
N ASP A 112 12.86 2.94 -19.38
CA ASP A 112 11.43 2.78 -19.12
C ASP A 112 10.76 4.16 -19.01
N TRP A 113 9.55 4.29 -19.56
CA TRP A 113 8.70 5.46 -19.37
C TRP A 113 7.22 5.09 -19.38
N ARG A 114 6.38 6.00 -18.89
CA ARG A 114 4.92 5.84 -18.83
C ARG A 114 4.23 6.91 -19.66
N GLU A 115 3.10 6.54 -20.25
CA GLU A 115 2.19 7.42 -20.96
C GLU A 115 0.77 7.21 -20.39
N ASN A 116 0.08 8.31 -20.14
CA ASN A 116 -1.26 8.36 -19.55
C ASN A 116 -2.11 9.36 -20.30
#